data_AF-A0A2J7PYC6-F1
#
_entry.id   AF-A0A2J7PYC6-F1
#
_cell.length_a   1.000
_cell.length_b   1.000
_cell.length_c   1.000
_cell.angle_alpha   90.00
_cell.angle_beta   90.00
_cell.angle_gamma   90.00
#
_symmetry.space_group_name_H-M   'P 1'
#
loop_
_entity.id
_entity.type
_entity.pdbx_description
1 polymer ?
#
loop_
_entity_poly.entity_id
_entity_poly.type
_entity_poly.pdbx_seq_one_letter_code
_entity_poly.pdbx_strand_id
1 'polypeptide(L)'
;MASFHSEEVEIEKHLINDTDSDCGTDDSESGEEGTGSETEVDKDPSSSSATWGPPAQHFRRVVNNYSGGAVGLNINEAPHVNKDSTPFCVFMLYFAGIIRLLVDETNRCYHQYLDKLQDAPSPQPEVTDSEMFQFLGIIIQMGHDIRDRLKDYWSTAEQFATPFYSNTMKLDRFLHILRFLHFADNNTKTDRNADSYDRLWKIRTIFDTLNDTYGKYYNPSEHLALDEIIVKFKGRVVFRQYIPKKHKRVGIRIFKICDAAGYTYDMKVYVAKDRTRADQDVTATHATVRDLCRCIEGVGHKLYMDSFFSSPDLFDELMTKDITCCGTVRPNQKGLPDDFRRRQFRLKKGDIRVRVRQNLTALVWKDKCDVYMLTNMHCHPAEGSFCDEHGNAMKPAIVVDYNTHMGYVDKADRMANSYSISRRSWKWTNKLFFHLLDLTILNSFILLSSCGVKLSHREFRLALVRNMLEHAGRGPPRPQWFMGRPAVSSAISRLEEAKQHHWPTSSTSKLRCRVCSSRGKRRTVRTKCVKCDVGLCISGCFKEFHTKATFR
;
A
#
# COMPACT_ATOMS: atom_id res chain seq x y z
N MET A 1 13.46 -16.42 30.62
CA MET A 1 13.55 -17.05 29.27
C MET A 1 12.36 -17.96 28.97
N ALA A 2 11.79 -18.69 29.94
CA ALA A 2 10.59 -19.53 29.71
C ALA A 2 9.28 -18.73 29.53
N SER A 3 9.06 -17.59 30.21
CA SER A 3 7.79 -16.83 30.06
C SER A 3 7.71 -16.04 28.75
N PHE A 4 8.84 -15.55 28.22
CA PHE A 4 8.90 -14.87 26.92
C PHE A 4 8.57 -15.78 25.73
N HIS A 5 8.89 -17.08 25.82
CA HIS A 5 8.55 -18.04 24.77
C HIS A 5 7.05 -18.39 24.79
N SER A 6 6.42 -18.33 25.98
CA SER A 6 4.97 -18.50 26.15
C SER A 6 4.19 -17.39 25.46
N GLU A 7 4.56 -16.13 25.72
CA GLU A 7 3.90 -14.97 25.12
C GLU A 7 4.13 -14.87 23.60
N GLU A 8 5.29 -15.28 23.07
CA GLU A 8 5.59 -15.26 21.64
C GLU A 8 4.76 -16.30 20.86
N VAL A 9 4.64 -17.52 21.40
CA VAL A 9 3.75 -18.55 20.88
C VAL A 9 2.29 -18.11 21.01
N GLU A 10 1.93 -17.40 22.07
CA GLU A 10 0.60 -16.80 22.22
C GLU A 10 0.33 -15.67 21.23
N ILE A 11 1.29 -14.78 20.95
CA ILE A 11 1.15 -13.70 19.97
C ILE A 11 1.04 -14.29 18.56
N GLU A 12 1.88 -15.26 18.21
CA GLU A 12 1.80 -15.91 16.90
C GLU A 12 0.51 -16.73 16.76
N LYS A 13 0.10 -17.45 17.81
CA LYS A 13 -1.20 -18.14 17.87
C LYS A 13 -2.39 -17.18 17.87
N HIS A 14 -2.35 -16.03 18.53
CA HIS A 14 -3.44 -15.03 18.53
C HIS A 14 -3.49 -14.23 17.23
N LEU A 15 -2.36 -13.90 16.61
CA LEU A 15 -2.35 -13.32 15.26
C LEU A 15 -2.95 -14.29 14.23
N ILE A 16 -2.84 -15.59 14.48
CA ILE A 16 -3.47 -16.67 13.70
C ILE A 16 -4.93 -16.93 14.12
N ASN A 17 -5.28 -16.79 15.41
CA ASN A 17 -6.61 -17.14 15.95
C ASN A 17 -7.61 -15.96 15.97
N ASP A 18 -7.16 -14.70 15.99
CA ASP A 18 -8.02 -13.50 15.83
C ASP A 18 -8.45 -13.28 14.37
N THR A 19 -8.14 -14.21 13.47
CA THR A 19 -8.98 -14.34 12.27
C THR A 19 -10.35 -14.81 12.76
N ASP A 20 -11.24 -13.85 13.01
CA ASP A 20 -12.67 -14.11 13.08
C ASP A 20 -12.99 -15.16 12.02
N SER A 21 -13.44 -16.32 12.48
CA SER A 21 -13.81 -17.44 11.62
C SER A 21 -15.06 -17.01 10.86
N ASP A 22 -14.82 -16.33 9.75
CA ASP A 22 -15.77 -15.83 8.77
C ASP A 22 -16.21 -16.99 7.84
N CYS A 23 -16.33 -18.20 8.37
CA CYS A 23 -16.85 -19.35 7.63
C CYS A 23 -18.35 -19.49 7.94
N GLY A 24 -19.17 -18.84 7.11
CA GLY A 24 -20.40 -19.51 6.69
C GLY A 24 -20.00 -20.66 5.79
N THR A 25 -20.55 -21.85 6.03
CA THR A 25 -20.56 -22.96 5.07
C THR A 25 -21.37 -22.54 3.85
N ASP A 26 -20.75 -21.79 2.96
CA ASP A 26 -21.13 -21.74 1.55
C ASP A 26 -19.91 -22.23 0.79
N ASP A 27 -20.08 -23.37 0.13
CA ASP A 27 -19.05 -23.99 -0.66
C ASP A 27 -18.40 -22.97 -1.60
N SER A 28 -17.08 -23.09 -1.70
CA SER A 28 -16.29 -22.31 -2.64
C SER A 28 -16.70 -22.72 -4.05
N GLU A 29 -17.73 -22.07 -4.59
CA GLU A 29 -18.02 -22.14 -6.02
C GLU A 29 -16.81 -21.53 -6.74
N SER A 30 -15.96 -22.43 -7.24
CA SER A 30 -15.11 -22.18 -8.37
C SER A 30 -15.99 -21.57 -9.45
N GLY A 31 -15.81 -20.27 -9.72
CA GLY A 31 -16.22 -19.69 -10.98
C GLY A 31 -15.41 -20.36 -12.08
N GLU A 32 -15.86 -21.54 -12.50
CA GLU A 32 -15.48 -22.12 -13.77
C GLU A 32 -15.89 -21.12 -14.86
N GLU A 33 -14.98 -20.89 -15.80
CA GLU A 33 -15.30 -20.28 -17.08
C GLU A 33 -16.27 -21.24 -17.81
N GLY A 34 -17.55 -21.16 -17.46
CA GLY A 34 -18.62 -21.98 -18.00
C GLY A 34 -18.91 -21.61 -19.45
N THR A 35 -18.59 -22.53 -20.36
CA THR A 35 -19.18 -22.67 -21.69
C THR A 35 -20.70 -22.51 -21.62
N GLY A 36 -21.22 -21.44 -22.23
CA GLY A 36 -22.65 -21.20 -22.31
C GLY A 36 -23.35 -22.27 -23.15
N SER A 37 -24.29 -22.97 -22.53
CA SER A 37 -25.30 -23.78 -23.21
C SER A 37 -26.38 -22.86 -23.79
N GLU A 38 -26.73 -23.13 -25.04
CA GLU A 38 -27.76 -22.44 -25.81
C GLU A 38 -29.14 -22.58 -25.13
N THR A 39 -29.77 -21.45 -24.83
CA THR A 39 -31.22 -21.38 -24.62
C THR A 39 -31.72 -20.19 -25.44
N GLU A 40 -32.49 -20.52 -26.48
CA GLU A 40 -33.27 -19.57 -27.25
C GLU A 40 -34.38 -19.02 -26.36
N VAL A 41 -34.44 -17.70 -26.21
CA VAL A 41 -35.61 -17.01 -25.68
C VAL A 41 -35.91 -15.81 -26.56
N ASP A 42 -37.18 -15.76 -26.93
CA ASP A 42 -37.82 -14.91 -27.91
C ASP A 42 -37.59 -13.41 -27.73
N LYS A 43 -37.60 -12.74 -28.89
CA LYS A 43 -37.63 -11.30 -29.05
C LYS A 43 -38.97 -10.74 -28.59
N ASP A 44 -38.95 -9.61 -27.89
CA ASP A 44 -39.92 -8.56 -28.13
C ASP A 44 -39.34 -7.16 -27.85
N PRO A 45 -39.88 -6.10 -28.49
CA PRO A 45 -39.11 -4.90 -28.83
C PRO A 45 -39.64 -3.67 -28.10
N SER A 46 -38.78 -2.95 -27.37
CA SER A 46 -38.94 -1.50 -27.15
C SER A 46 -37.79 -0.88 -26.35
N SER A 47 -36.73 -0.49 -27.05
CA SER A 47 -36.09 0.82 -26.89
C SER A 47 -35.21 1.02 -28.12
N SER A 48 -35.08 2.26 -28.61
CA SER A 48 -34.46 2.60 -29.90
C SER A 48 -33.10 1.93 -30.13
N SER A 49 -33.06 0.78 -30.83
CA SER A 49 -31.85 -0.03 -30.95
C SER A 49 -30.98 0.50 -32.09
N ALA A 50 -30.04 1.39 -31.80
CA ALA A 50 -29.01 1.72 -32.76
C ALA A 50 -28.24 0.44 -33.12
N THR A 51 -28.28 0.05 -34.40
CA THR A 51 -27.62 -1.16 -34.89
C THR A 51 -26.16 -0.86 -35.22
N TRP A 52 -25.28 -1.82 -34.95
CA TRP A 52 -23.88 -1.75 -35.40
C TRP A 52 -23.80 -1.77 -36.93
N GLY A 53 -23.08 -0.82 -37.51
CA GLY A 53 -22.88 -0.72 -38.94
C GLY A 53 -21.43 -0.42 -39.33
N PRO A 54 -21.09 -0.47 -40.63
CA PRO A 54 -19.80 0.00 -41.12
C PRO A 54 -19.65 1.52 -40.87
N PRO A 55 -18.41 2.04 -40.80
CA PRO A 55 -18.20 3.47 -40.59
C PRO A 55 -18.77 4.31 -41.74
N ALA A 56 -19.53 5.37 -41.43
CA ALA A 56 -20.03 6.31 -42.42
C ALA A 56 -18.94 7.32 -42.84
N GLN A 57 -18.95 7.76 -44.11
CA GLN A 57 -17.91 8.66 -44.65
C GLN A 57 -17.89 10.06 -44.00
N HIS A 58 -18.97 10.47 -43.33
CA HIS A 58 -19.11 11.78 -42.69
C HIS A 58 -19.69 11.65 -41.27
N PHE A 59 -18.90 11.14 -40.33
CA PHE A 59 -19.26 11.15 -38.92
C PHE A 59 -18.44 12.19 -38.16
N ARG A 60 -19.10 13.21 -37.61
CA ARG A 60 -18.47 14.22 -36.75
C ARG A 60 -18.74 13.81 -35.30
N ARG A 61 -17.71 13.34 -34.61
CA ARG A 61 -17.85 12.89 -33.22
C ARG A 61 -17.83 14.07 -32.26
N VAL A 62 -18.70 14.02 -31.25
CA VAL A 62 -18.65 14.93 -30.10
C VAL A 62 -17.49 14.46 -29.22
N VAL A 63 -16.45 15.28 -29.11
CA VAL A 63 -15.35 15.07 -28.16
C VAL A 63 -15.61 16.01 -27.00
N ASN A 64 -15.69 15.44 -25.81
CA ASN A 64 -15.84 16.24 -24.60
C ASN A 64 -14.51 16.94 -24.31
N ASN A 65 -14.56 18.23 -24.00
CA ASN A 65 -13.36 18.99 -23.70
C ASN A 65 -12.99 18.77 -22.24
N TYR A 66 -11.74 18.37 -22.01
CA TYR A 66 -11.20 18.30 -20.66
C TYR A 66 -11.15 19.70 -20.02
N SER A 67 -11.78 19.83 -18.87
CA SER A 67 -11.92 21.09 -18.12
C SER A 67 -11.22 21.06 -16.76
N GLY A 68 -10.37 20.07 -16.51
CA GLY A 68 -9.66 19.91 -15.25
C GLY A 68 -8.62 21.01 -15.00
N GLY A 69 -8.32 21.24 -13.71
CA GLY A 69 -7.33 22.21 -13.27
C GLY A 69 -5.89 21.79 -13.56
N ALA A 70 -4.93 22.56 -13.03
CA ALA A 70 -3.51 22.20 -13.13
C ALA A 70 -3.24 20.85 -12.46
N VAL A 71 -2.68 19.90 -13.22
CA VAL A 71 -2.38 18.53 -12.78
C VAL A 71 -1.37 18.55 -11.64
N GLY A 72 -1.60 17.73 -10.61
CA GLY A 72 -0.74 17.68 -9.43
C GLY A 72 -1.43 18.20 -8.18
N LEU A 73 -0.70 18.93 -7.35
CA LEU A 73 -1.24 19.51 -6.12
C LEU A 73 -2.46 20.40 -6.39
N ASN A 74 -3.58 20.11 -5.72
CA ASN A 74 -4.68 21.04 -5.61
C ASN A 74 -4.34 22.16 -4.63
N ILE A 75 -3.83 23.27 -5.15
CA ILE A 75 -3.34 24.40 -4.36
C ILE A 75 -4.43 25.06 -3.50
N ASN A 76 -5.70 24.95 -3.89
CA ASN A 76 -6.81 25.52 -3.13
C ASN A 76 -7.06 24.74 -1.83
N GLU A 77 -6.89 23.41 -1.88
CA GLU A 77 -7.11 22.52 -0.74
C GLU A 77 -5.88 22.40 0.16
N ALA A 78 -4.68 22.60 -0.38
CA ALA A 78 -3.42 22.54 0.36
C ALA A 78 -2.45 23.70 0.01
N PRO A 79 -2.84 24.96 0.27
CA PRO A 79 -2.04 26.14 -0.10
C PRO A 79 -0.69 26.24 0.65
N HIS A 80 -0.56 25.54 1.77
CA HIS A 80 0.65 25.50 2.58
C HIS A 80 1.70 24.51 2.04
N VAL A 81 1.32 23.64 1.10
CA VAL A 81 2.23 22.64 0.52
C VAL A 81 2.94 23.25 -0.67
N ASN A 82 4.26 23.10 -0.69
CA ASN A 82 5.13 23.62 -1.73
C ASN A 82 6.42 22.77 -1.81
N LYS A 83 7.35 23.18 -2.69
CA LYS A 83 8.62 22.48 -2.91
C LYS A 83 9.52 22.34 -1.67
N ASP A 84 9.34 23.21 -0.67
CA ASP A 84 10.14 23.23 0.56
C ASP A 84 9.45 22.43 1.69
N SER A 85 8.27 21.87 1.42
CA SER A 85 7.52 21.03 2.37
C SER A 85 8.25 19.71 2.63
N THR A 86 8.22 19.28 3.88
CA THR A 86 8.80 18.00 4.26
C THR A 86 7.91 16.82 3.84
N PRO A 87 8.47 15.62 3.59
CA PRO A 87 7.69 14.41 3.37
C PRO A 87 6.64 14.15 4.45
N PHE A 88 6.97 14.44 5.70
CA PHE A 88 6.03 14.31 6.82
C PHE A 88 4.86 15.28 6.72
N CYS A 89 5.09 16.56 6.38
CA CYS A 89 4.01 17.53 6.21
C CYS A 89 3.00 17.08 5.15
N VAL A 90 3.49 16.59 4.01
CA VAL A 90 2.62 16.10 2.92
C VAL A 90 1.90 14.81 3.31
N PHE A 91 2.60 13.88 3.98
CA PHE A 91 1.99 12.65 4.49
C PHE A 91 0.85 12.91 5.49
N MET A 92 1.02 13.92 6.35
CA MET A 92 0.03 14.26 7.38
C MET A 92 -1.27 14.84 6.82
N LEU A 93 -1.31 15.30 5.56
CA LEU A 93 -2.57 15.65 4.89
C LEU A 93 -3.56 14.48 4.87
N TYR A 94 -3.04 13.27 4.69
CA TYR A 94 -3.81 12.03 4.62
C TYR A 94 -3.96 11.37 5.99
N PHE A 95 -2.92 11.43 6.82
CA PHE A 95 -2.83 10.60 8.02
C PHE A 95 -3.16 11.30 9.34
N ALA A 96 -3.37 12.63 9.39
CA ALA A 96 -3.61 13.32 10.66
C ALA A 96 -4.79 12.74 11.46
N GLY A 97 -5.94 12.53 10.82
CA GLY A 97 -7.11 11.89 11.46
C GLY A 97 -6.88 10.39 11.73
N ILE A 98 -6.17 9.71 10.83
CA ILE A 98 -5.90 8.28 10.94
C ILE A 98 -4.99 8.00 12.15
N ILE A 99 -3.99 8.83 12.44
CA ILE A 99 -3.12 8.64 13.61
C ILE A 99 -3.92 8.62 14.91
N ARG A 100 -4.85 9.56 15.08
CA ARG A 100 -5.74 9.62 16.26
C ARG A 100 -6.60 8.36 16.35
N LEU A 101 -7.23 7.97 15.24
CA LEU A 101 -8.02 6.74 15.16
C LEU A 101 -7.19 5.51 15.54
N LEU A 102 -5.95 5.39 15.06
CA LEU A 102 -5.06 4.28 15.40
C LEU A 102 -4.76 4.24 16.89
N VAL A 103 -4.50 5.39 17.52
CA VAL A 103 -4.21 5.47 18.95
C VAL A 103 -5.44 5.09 19.77
N ASP A 104 -6.58 5.72 19.49
CA ASP A 104 -7.83 5.53 20.21
C ASP A 104 -8.29 4.07 20.13
N GLU A 105 -8.33 3.49 18.93
CA GLU A 105 -8.85 2.14 18.73
C GLU A 105 -7.88 1.05 19.17
N THR A 106 -6.57 1.30 19.11
CA THR A 106 -5.57 0.37 19.68
C THR A 106 -5.68 0.30 21.20
N ASN A 107 -5.80 1.45 21.88
CA ASN A 107 -6.00 1.49 23.33
C ASN A 107 -7.34 0.88 23.74
N ARG A 108 -8.42 1.20 23.00
CA ARG A 108 -9.74 0.61 23.23
C ARG A 108 -9.71 -0.91 23.09
N CYS A 109 -9.10 -1.44 22.04
CA CYS A 109 -8.97 -2.88 21.81
C CYS A 109 -8.19 -3.55 22.96
N TYR A 110 -7.14 -2.90 23.46
CA TYR A 110 -6.39 -3.41 24.60
C TYR A 110 -7.23 -3.47 25.87
N HIS A 111 -7.99 -2.42 26.20
CA HIS A 111 -8.86 -2.42 27.38
C HIS A 111 -9.98 -3.47 27.28
N GLN A 112 -10.64 -3.57 26.12
CA GLN A 112 -11.64 -4.61 25.85
C GLN A 112 -11.09 -6.04 25.96
N TYR A 113 -9.80 -6.23 25.72
CA TYR A 113 -9.12 -7.51 25.93
C TYR A 113 -8.89 -7.78 27.42
N LEU A 114 -8.47 -6.78 28.19
CA LEU A 114 -8.27 -6.91 29.64
C LEU A 114 -9.58 -7.22 30.36
N ASP A 115 -10.69 -6.58 29.98
CA ASP A 115 -12.00 -6.79 30.59
C ASP A 115 -12.52 -8.23 30.45
N LYS A 116 -11.99 -8.99 29.48
CA LYS A 116 -12.34 -10.40 29.26
C LYS A 116 -11.51 -11.38 30.09
N LEU A 117 -10.43 -10.92 30.72
CA LEU A 117 -9.57 -11.76 31.54
C LEU A 117 -10.08 -11.79 32.99
N GLN A 118 -10.27 -12.99 33.54
CA GLN A 118 -10.68 -13.15 34.95
C GLN A 118 -9.61 -12.63 35.93
N ASP A 119 -8.33 -12.80 35.59
CA ASP A 119 -7.17 -12.31 36.35
C ASP A 119 -6.29 -11.43 35.46
N ALA A 120 -6.77 -10.24 35.12
CA ALA A 120 -6.03 -9.32 34.27
C ALA A 120 -4.74 -8.83 34.96
N PRO A 121 -3.57 -8.88 34.28
CA PRO A 121 -2.36 -8.24 34.78
C PRO A 121 -2.55 -6.71 34.83
N SER A 122 -1.69 -6.00 35.59
CA SER A 122 -1.70 -4.54 35.59
C SER A 122 -1.64 -4.01 34.15
N PRO A 123 -2.52 -3.06 33.77
CA PRO A 123 -2.53 -2.50 32.43
C PRO A 123 -1.16 -1.91 32.09
N GLN A 124 -0.68 -2.16 30.88
CA GLN A 124 0.41 -1.39 30.32
C GLN A 124 -0.04 0.06 30.08
N PRO A 125 0.89 1.02 30.06
CA PRO A 125 0.57 2.39 29.69
C PRO A 125 -0.10 2.45 28.31
N GLU A 126 -1.08 3.33 28.17
CA GLU A 126 -1.73 3.61 26.89
C GLU A 126 -0.70 4.02 25.83
N VAL A 127 -0.98 3.64 24.59
CA VAL A 127 -0.24 4.07 23.42
C VAL A 127 -0.50 5.54 23.18
N THR A 128 0.56 6.29 22.92
CA THR A 128 0.49 7.73 22.61
C THR A 128 0.69 8.00 21.12
N ASP A 129 0.28 9.18 20.63
CA ASP A 129 0.59 9.66 19.27
C ASP A 129 2.08 9.52 18.93
N SER A 130 2.94 9.91 19.89
CA SER A 130 4.40 9.80 19.77
C SER A 130 4.85 8.36 19.54
N GLU A 131 4.33 7.41 20.32
CA GLU A 131 4.65 6.00 20.13
C GLU A 131 4.08 5.44 18.82
N MET A 132 2.91 5.90 18.38
CA MET A 132 2.33 5.51 17.10
C MET A 132 3.20 5.97 15.93
N PHE A 133 3.71 7.21 15.95
CA PHE A 133 4.68 7.69 14.95
C PHE A 133 5.98 6.89 14.97
N GLN A 134 6.50 6.53 16.14
CA GLN A 134 7.67 5.66 16.26
C GLN A 134 7.42 4.26 15.71
N PHE A 135 6.26 3.68 16.01
CA PHE A 135 5.82 2.38 15.50
C PHE A 135 5.73 2.38 13.97
N LEU A 136 5.05 3.36 13.38
CA LEU A 136 4.94 3.49 11.92
C LEU A 136 6.30 3.77 11.27
N GLY A 137 7.15 4.62 11.88
CA GLY A 137 8.51 4.86 11.42
C GLY A 137 9.36 3.59 11.38
N ILE A 138 9.24 2.73 12.39
CA ILE A 138 9.88 1.40 12.40
C ILE A 138 9.34 0.53 11.27
N ILE A 139 8.02 0.46 11.08
CA ILE A 139 7.39 -0.33 10.01
C ILE A 139 7.88 0.12 8.63
N ILE A 140 7.94 1.44 8.38
CA ILE A 140 8.44 1.98 7.11
C ILE A 140 9.91 1.64 6.91
N GLN A 141 10.73 1.75 7.97
CA GLN A 141 12.15 1.38 7.91
C GLN A 141 12.36 -0.11 7.64
N MET A 142 11.49 -0.99 8.16
CA MET A 142 11.52 -2.42 7.85
C MET A 142 11.28 -2.73 6.37
N GLY A 143 10.65 -1.83 5.60
CA GLY A 143 10.54 -1.96 4.14
C GLY A 143 11.87 -1.73 3.40
N HIS A 144 12.85 -1.10 4.05
CA HIS A 144 14.21 -0.90 3.52
C HIS A 144 15.22 -1.94 4.02
N ASP A 145 14.95 -2.55 5.17
CA ASP A 145 15.78 -3.57 5.79
C ASP A 145 14.89 -4.78 6.05
N ILE A 146 14.82 -5.71 5.10
CA ILE A 146 13.97 -6.90 5.20
C ILE A 146 14.76 -8.02 5.88
N ARG A 147 14.23 -8.54 6.99
CA ARG A 147 14.81 -9.65 7.75
C ARG A 147 13.83 -10.80 7.89
N ASP A 148 14.38 -12.00 8.06
CA ASP A 148 13.63 -13.25 8.11
C ASP A 148 12.66 -13.30 9.30
N ARG A 149 13.11 -12.88 10.50
CA ARG A 149 12.28 -12.88 11.72
C ARG A 149 12.15 -11.49 12.30
N LEU A 150 11.01 -11.24 12.94
CA LEU A 150 10.71 -9.93 13.54
C LEU A 150 11.67 -9.57 14.69
N LYS A 151 12.09 -10.56 15.48
CA LYS A 151 13.06 -10.34 16.56
C LYS A 151 14.46 -9.99 16.08
N ASP A 152 14.81 -10.37 14.84
CA ASP A 152 16.16 -10.13 14.32
C ASP A 152 16.43 -8.63 14.20
N TYR A 153 15.41 -7.79 14.03
CA TYR A 153 15.50 -6.32 14.06
C TYR A 153 16.02 -5.74 15.38
N TRP A 154 15.73 -6.41 16.50
CA TRP A 154 16.17 -6.01 17.84
C TRP A 154 17.36 -6.84 18.33
N SER A 155 17.96 -7.66 17.47
CA SER A 155 19.11 -8.49 17.82
C SER A 155 20.34 -7.63 18.15
N THR A 156 21.06 -8.03 19.19
CA THR A 156 22.37 -7.46 19.55
C THR A 156 23.54 -8.23 18.94
N ALA A 157 23.27 -9.31 18.20
CA ALA A 157 24.30 -10.04 17.48
C ALA A 157 24.89 -9.15 16.38
N GLU A 158 26.22 -9.12 16.27
CA GLU A 158 26.94 -8.20 15.37
C GLU A 158 26.43 -8.25 13.93
N GLN A 159 26.05 -9.43 13.43
CA GLN A 159 25.53 -9.61 12.06
C GLN A 159 24.18 -8.91 11.81
N PHE A 160 23.42 -8.65 12.86
CA PHE A 160 22.08 -8.08 12.80
C PHE A 160 21.96 -6.76 13.59
N ALA A 161 23.02 -6.33 14.28
CA ALA A 161 22.95 -5.19 15.18
C ALA A 161 22.63 -3.91 14.41
N THR A 162 21.41 -3.40 14.60
CA THR A 162 20.97 -2.14 13.99
C THR A 162 20.32 -1.28 15.07
N PRO A 163 21.12 -0.40 15.72
CA PRO A 163 20.68 0.34 16.91
C PRO A 163 19.41 1.17 16.69
N PHE A 164 19.09 1.52 15.45
CA PHE A 164 17.86 2.24 15.10
C PHE A 164 16.62 1.66 15.76
N TYR A 165 16.40 0.34 15.67
CA TYR A 165 15.17 -0.29 16.16
C TYR A 165 15.07 -0.23 17.68
N SER A 166 16.10 -0.73 18.37
CA SER A 166 16.14 -0.79 19.84
C SER A 166 16.26 0.56 20.53
N ASN A 167 16.83 1.56 19.85
CA ASN A 167 16.86 2.94 20.33
C ASN A 167 15.52 3.64 20.13
N THR A 168 14.74 3.26 19.12
CA THR A 168 13.45 3.90 18.80
C THR A 168 12.33 3.36 19.68
N MET A 169 12.19 2.04 19.79
CA MET A 169 11.17 1.41 20.63
C MET A 169 11.68 0.06 21.13
N LYS A 170 11.29 -0.37 22.33
CA LYS A 170 11.61 -1.72 22.82
C LYS A 170 10.79 -2.77 22.05
N LEU A 171 11.35 -3.95 21.85
CA LEU A 171 10.69 -5.06 21.13
C LEU A 171 9.32 -5.37 21.75
N ASP A 172 9.25 -5.50 23.07
CA ASP A 172 8.00 -5.85 23.77
C ASP A 172 6.91 -4.79 23.56
N ARG A 173 7.29 -3.50 23.55
CA ARG A 173 6.35 -2.40 23.26
C ARG A 173 5.90 -2.40 21.80
N PHE A 174 6.81 -2.68 20.87
CA PHE A 174 6.47 -2.82 19.46
C PHE A 174 5.50 -3.99 19.23
N LEU A 175 5.74 -5.13 19.87
CA LEU A 175 4.87 -6.31 19.78
C LEU A 175 3.51 -6.04 20.42
N HIS A 176 3.47 -5.31 21.53
CA HIS A 176 2.24 -4.88 22.19
C HIS A 176 1.37 -4.04 21.24
N ILE A 177 1.93 -2.98 20.64
CA ILE A 177 1.22 -2.14 19.66
C ILE A 177 0.79 -2.98 18.45
N LEU A 178 1.67 -3.84 17.91
CA LEU A 178 1.34 -4.69 16.76
C LEU A 178 0.20 -5.67 17.05
N ARG A 179 0.14 -6.23 18.26
CA ARG A 179 -0.88 -7.20 18.70
C ARG A 179 -2.25 -6.54 18.77
N PHE A 180 -2.32 -5.36 19.38
CA PHE A 180 -3.57 -4.65 19.65
C PHE A 180 -3.92 -3.60 18.59
N LEU A 181 -3.12 -3.46 17.52
CA LEU A 181 -3.41 -2.56 16.41
C LEU A 181 -4.82 -2.81 15.89
N HIS A 182 -5.66 -1.78 16.01
CA HIS A 182 -7.08 -1.84 15.70
C HIS A 182 -7.56 -0.55 15.04
N PHE A 183 -8.73 -0.59 14.41
CA PHE A 183 -9.16 0.46 13.47
C PHE A 183 -10.64 0.84 13.59
N ALA A 184 -11.40 0.19 14.47
CA ALA A 184 -12.83 0.45 14.72
C ALA A 184 -13.25 -0.11 16.09
N ASP A 185 -14.31 0.43 16.71
CA ASP A 185 -14.78 -0.08 17.99
C ASP A 185 -15.45 -1.46 17.82
N ASN A 186 -14.99 -2.48 18.56
CA ASN A 186 -15.61 -3.81 18.52
C ASN A 186 -17.08 -3.81 18.99
N ASN A 187 -17.49 -2.81 19.76
CA ASN A 187 -18.86 -2.66 20.24
C ASN A 187 -19.81 -2.12 19.16
N THR A 188 -19.30 -1.52 18.08
CA THR A 188 -20.14 -1.05 16.96
C THR A 188 -20.41 -2.13 15.92
N LYS A 189 -20.07 -3.39 16.22
CA LYS A 189 -20.30 -4.52 15.32
C LYS A 189 -21.80 -4.72 15.10
N THR A 190 -22.24 -4.49 13.86
CA THR A 190 -23.61 -4.79 13.44
C THR A 190 -23.82 -6.29 13.28
N ASP A 191 -25.08 -6.74 13.36
CA ASP A 191 -25.45 -8.13 13.10
C ASP A 191 -24.97 -8.55 11.71
N ARG A 192 -24.30 -9.70 11.63
CA ARG A 192 -23.76 -10.27 10.39
C ARG A 192 -24.84 -10.68 9.41
N ASN A 193 -26.02 -11.00 9.91
CA ASN A 193 -27.17 -11.42 9.10
C ASN A 193 -28.01 -10.24 8.61
N ALA A 194 -27.73 -9.02 9.09
CA ALA A 194 -28.40 -7.83 8.60
C ALA A 194 -27.97 -7.54 7.17
N ASP A 195 -28.91 -7.18 6.30
CA ASP A 195 -28.62 -6.79 4.91
C ASP A 195 -27.68 -5.58 4.84
N SER A 196 -27.67 -4.73 5.86
CA SER A 196 -26.77 -3.57 5.98
C SER A 196 -25.36 -3.91 6.48
N TYR A 197 -25.01 -5.19 6.67
CA TYR A 197 -23.69 -5.58 7.20
C TYR A 197 -22.56 -5.25 6.22
N ASP A 198 -21.74 -4.27 6.58
CA ASP A 198 -20.54 -3.95 5.83
C ASP A 198 -19.40 -4.91 6.18
N ARG A 199 -18.97 -5.75 5.23
CA ARG A 199 -17.85 -6.68 5.46
C ARG A 199 -16.51 -5.99 5.72
N LEU A 200 -16.37 -4.71 5.41
CA LEU A 200 -15.16 -3.91 5.65
C LEU A 200 -15.29 -2.99 6.88
N TRP A 201 -16.34 -3.11 7.69
CA TRP A 201 -16.63 -2.20 8.81
C TRP A 201 -15.40 -1.93 9.69
N LYS A 202 -14.57 -2.96 9.92
CA LYS A 202 -13.35 -2.86 10.73
C LYS A 202 -12.33 -1.85 10.21
N ILE A 203 -12.29 -1.58 8.91
CA ILE A 203 -11.30 -0.67 8.30
C ILE A 203 -11.96 0.45 7.49
N ARG A 204 -13.30 0.49 7.49
CA ARG A 204 -14.11 1.39 6.67
C ARG A 204 -13.71 2.85 6.84
N THR A 205 -13.59 3.29 8.09
CA THR A 205 -13.21 4.67 8.43
C THR A 205 -11.88 5.08 7.79
N ILE A 206 -10.86 4.21 7.84
CA ILE A 206 -9.56 4.49 7.22
C ILE A 206 -9.69 4.53 5.70
N PHE A 207 -10.40 3.57 5.13
CA PHE A 207 -10.54 3.45 3.69
C PHE A 207 -11.25 4.67 3.08
N ASP A 208 -12.37 5.08 3.68
CA ASP A 208 -13.15 6.24 3.23
C ASP A 208 -12.37 7.55 3.43
N THR A 209 -11.70 7.73 4.58
CA THR A 209 -10.84 8.90 4.83
C THR A 209 -9.74 9.04 3.77
N LEU A 210 -9.13 7.91 3.36
CA LEU A 210 -8.08 7.94 2.34
C LEU A 210 -8.63 8.25 0.96
N ASN A 211 -9.77 7.67 0.56
CA ASN A 211 -10.39 7.99 -0.73
C ASN A 211 -10.78 9.47 -0.81
N ASP A 212 -11.40 10.01 0.24
CA ASP A 212 -11.77 11.42 0.31
C ASP A 212 -10.54 12.33 0.19
N THR A 213 -9.46 12.00 0.91
CA THR A 213 -8.24 12.82 0.90
C THR A 213 -7.41 12.66 -0.38
N TYR A 214 -7.43 11.49 -1.03
CA TYR A 214 -6.79 11.27 -2.34
C TYR A 214 -7.45 12.11 -3.44
N GLY A 215 -8.78 12.18 -3.45
CA GLY A 215 -9.51 13.06 -4.37
C GLY A 215 -9.36 14.54 -4.05
N LYS A 216 -9.30 14.89 -2.76
CA LYS A 216 -9.24 16.28 -2.30
C LYS A 216 -7.96 17.01 -2.71
N TYR A 217 -6.78 16.42 -2.45
CA TYR A 217 -5.51 17.13 -2.54
C TYR A 217 -4.81 17.05 -3.90
N TYR A 218 -5.33 16.26 -4.85
CA TYR A 218 -4.69 16.00 -6.12
C TYR A 218 -5.63 16.20 -7.30
N ASN A 219 -5.21 16.99 -8.28
CA ASN A 219 -5.88 17.13 -9.57
C ASN A 219 -5.31 16.10 -10.56
N PRO A 220 -6.10 15.09 -10.98
CA PRO A 220 -5.67 14.11 -11.96
C PRO A 220 -5.50 14.72 -13.35
N SER A 221 -4.66 14.11 -14.19
CA SER A 221 -4.57 14.46 -15.61
C SER A 221 -5.81 14.01 -16.40
N GLU A 222 -5.92 14.46 -17.64
CA GLU A 222 -6.98 14.06 -18.56
C GLU A 222 -7.08 12.52 -18.70
N HIS A 223 -5.95 11.80 -18.65
CA HIS A 223 -5.88 10.38 -18.95
C HIS A 223 -5.74 9.55 -17.68
N LEU A 224 -6.67 8.62 -17.46
CA LEU A 224 -6.77 7.80 -16.26
C LEU A 224 -6.88 6.32 -16.62
N ALA A 225 -6.34 5.43 -15.80
CA ALA A 225 -6.51 3.98 -15.99
C ALA A 225 -7.25 3.34 -14.82
N LEU A 226 -8.17 2.43 -15.13
CA LEU A 226 -8.89 1.60 -14.18
C LEU A 226 -8.46 0.14 -14.35
N ASP A 227 -7.99 -0.46 -13.27
CA ASP A 227 -7.61 -1.86 -13.23
C ASP A 227 -7.69 -2.42 -11.80
N GLU A 228 -7.46 -3.72 -11.63
CA GLU A 228 -7.33 -4.37 -10.34
C GLU A 228 -5.90 -4.53 -9.84
N ILE A 229 -5.77 -4.57 -8.53
CA ILE A 229 -4.61 -5.10 -7.82
C ILE A 229 -5.03 -6.19 -6.83
N ILE A 230 -4.05 -7.01 -6.41
CA ILE A 230 -4.26 -8.05 -5.40
C ILE A 230 -3.34 -7.82 -4.21
N VAL A 231 -3.94 -7.55 -3.05
CA VAL A 231 -3.24 -7.55 -1.77
C VAL A 231 -3.09 -9.00 -1.30
N LYS A 232 -1.89 -9.55 -1.49
CA LYS A 232 -1.59 -10.96 -1.20
C LYS A 232 -1.92 -11.32 0.24
N PHE A 233 -2.92 -12.17 0.44
CA PHE A 233 -3.37 -12.63 1.75
C PHE A 233 -3.90 -14.06 1.65
N LYS A 234 -3.33 -14.99 2.41
CA LYS A 234 -3.72 -16.42 2.41
C LYS A 234 -4.54 -16.83 3.64
N GLY A 235 -4.77 -15.92 4.59
CA GLY A 235 -5.58 -16.21 5.77
C GLY A 235 -7.07 -16.31 5.45
N ARG A 236 -7.88 -16.45 6.50
CA ARG A 236 -9.35 -16.53 6.40
C ARG A 236 -9.97 -15.14 6.31
N VAL A 237 -10.71 -14.89 5.24
CA VAL A 237 -11.58 -13.72 5.04
C VAL A 237 -12.55 -14.04 3.90
N VAL A 238 -13.84 -13.68 4.03
CA VAL A 238 -14.89 -14.14 3.10
C VAL A 238 -14.65 -13.68 1.66
N PHE A 239 -14.15 -12.46 1.48
CA PHE A 239 -13.97 -11.84 0.16
C PHE A 239 -12.56 -12.07 -0.43
N ARG A 240 -11.82 -13.06 0.06
CA ARG A 240 -10.55 -13.48 -0.55
C ARG A 240 -10.81 -14.09 -1.92
N GLN A 241 -10.01 -13.70 -2.91
CA GLN A 241 -10.13 -14.22 -4.26
C GLN A 241 -8.89 -15.00 -4.71
N TYR A 242 -9.11 -15.96 -5.61
CA TYR A 242 -8.07 -16.65 -6.35
C TYR A 242 -8.12 -16.22 -7.82
N ILE A 243 -7.03 -15.64 -8.32
CA ILE A 243 -6.88 -15.19 -9.71
C ILE A 243 -5.65 -15.89 -10.30
N PRO A 244 -5.83 -17.01 -11.03
CA PRO A 244 -4.74 -17.87 -11.49
C PRO A 244 -3.67 -17.15 -12.33
N LYS A 245 -4.11 -16.21 -13.18
CA LYS A 245 -3.27 -15.52 -14.17
C LYS A 245 -2.39 -14.40 -13.59
N LYS A 246 -2.62 -13.95 -12.34
CA LYS A 246 -1.83 -12.88 -11.70
C LYS A 246 -0.67 -13.48 -10.89
N HIS A 247 0.45 -12.76 -10.79
CA HIS A 247 1.61 -13.18 -9.99
C HIS A 247 1.24 -13.43 -8.51
N LYS A 248 0.47 -12.50 -7.92
CA LYS A 248 -0.14 -12.66 -6.59
C LYS A 248 -1.48 -13.37 -6.74
N ARG A 249 -1.49 -14.70 -6.84
CA ARG A 249 -2.72 -15.45 -7.17
C ARG A 249 -3.82 -15.42 -6.11
N VAL A 250 -3.51 -15.24 -4.82
CA VAL A 250 -4.49 -15.32 -3.72
C VAL A 250 -4.39 -14.06 -2.87
N GLY A 251 -5.52 -13.37 -2.67
CA GLY A 251 -5.56 -12.18 -1.83
C GLY A 251 -6.88 -11.42 -1.84
N ILE A 252 -6.85 -10.19 -1.32
CA ILE A 252 -7.96 -9.24 -1.37
C ILE A 252 -7.82 -8.46 -2.67
N ARG A 253 -8.85 -8.46 -3.52
CA ARG A 253 -8.86 -7.72 -4.79
C ARG A 253 -9.36 -6.29 -4.55
N ILE A 254 -8.66 -5.32 -5.12
CA ILE A 254 -9.00 -3.90 -5.07
C ILE A 254 -9.05 -3.40 -6.50
N PHE A 255 -10.12 -2.72 -6.88
CA PHE A 255 -10.20 -1.93 -8.10
C PHE A 255 -9.77 -0.50 -7.80
N LYS A 256 -9.01 0.12 -8.68
CA LYS A 256 -8.56 1.50 -8.47
C LYS A 256 -8.41 2.27 -9.77
N ILE A 257 -8.57 3.59 -9.66
CA ILE A 257 -8.29 4.56 -10.72
C ILE A 257 -6.92 5.18 -10.45
N CYS A 258 -6.05 5.17 -11.45
CA CYS A 258 -4.72 5.74 -11.38
C CYS A 258 -4.44 6.78 -12.47
N ASP A 259 -3.74 7.84 -12.08
CA ASP A 259 -3.18 8.84 -12.98
C ASP A 259 -1.84 8.38 -13.60
N ALA A 260 -1.43 9.02 -14.69
CA ALA A 260 -0.16 8.84 -15.38
C ALA A 260 1.08 8.85 -14.47
N ALA A 261 1.07 9.64 -13.40
CA ALA A 261 2.15 9.68 -12.41
C ALA A 261 2.27 8.37 -11.59
N GLY A 262 1.25 7.52 -11.61
CA GLY A 262 1.08 6.38 -10.71
C GLY A 262 0.35 6.75 -9.42
N TYR A 263 -0.30 7.92 -9.36
CA TYR A 263 -1.11 8.35 -8.23
C TYR A 263 -2.40 7.53 -8.20
N THR A 264 -2.76 6.97 -7.05
CA THR A 264 -4.07 6.32 -6.87
C THR A 264 -5.08 7.36 -6.46
N TYR A 265 -6.06 7.63 -7.34
CA TYR A 265 -7.05 8.69 -7.15
C TYR A 265 -8.26 8.21 -6.34
N ASP A 266 -8.78 7.04 -6.69
CA ASP A 266 -9.87 6.37 -5.96
C ASP A 266 -9.69 4.85 -6.02
N MET A 267 -10.26 4.13 -5.06
CA MET A 267 -10.18 2.68 -4.97
C MET A 267 -11.37 2.07 -4.24
N LYS A 268 -11.67 0.81 -4.54
CA LYS A 268 -12.76 0.04 -3.93
C LYS A 268 -12.37 -1.42 -3.79
N VAL A 269 -12.54 -1.97 -2.59
CA VAL A 269 -12.33 -3.41 -2.36
C VAL A 269 -13.47 -4.18 -3.01
N TYR A 270 -13.12 -5.22 -3.77
CA TYR A 270 -14.13 -6.13 -4.31
C TYR A 270 -14.63 -7.07 -3.20
N VAL A 271 -15.86 -6.83 -2.76
CA VAL A 271 -16.56 -7.66 -1.78
C VAL A 271 -17.65 -8.41 -2.54
N ALA A 272 -17.40 -9.69 -2.86
CA ALA A 272 -18.35 -10.51 -3.61
C ALA A 272 -19.74 -10.52 -2.93
N LYS A 273 -20.81 -10.48 -3.75
CA LYS A 273 -22.22 -10.48 -3.30
C LYS A 273 -22.52 -9.36 -2.28
N ASP A 274 -22.37 -8.11 -2.69
CA ASP A 274 -22.95 -6.96 -1.97
C ASP A 274 -24.47 -7.00 -2.20
N ARG A 275 -25.20 -7.71 -1.31
CA ARG A 275 -26.65 -7.99 -1.45
C ARG A 275 -27.49 -6.72 -1.50
N THR A 276 -26.97 -5.60 -1.01
CA THR A 276 -27.58 -4.28 -1.01
C THR A 276 -27.62 -3.60 -2.37
N ARG A 277 -26.89 -4.12 -3.37
CA ARG A 277 -26.61 -3.40 -4.63
C ARG A 277 -26.98 -4.17 -5.90
N ALA A 278 -27.74 -5.25 -5.77
CA ALA A 278 -28.35 -5.90 -6.92
C ALA A 278 -29.52 -5.04 -7.43
N ASP A 279 -29.21 -3.93 -8.11
CA ASP A 279 -30.14 -3.42 -9.13
C ASP A 279 -30.36 -4.57 -10.12
N GLN A 280 -31.62 -4.90 -10.39
CA GLN A 280 -31.99 -6.13 -11.11
C GLN A 280 -31.44 -6.19 -12.56
N ASP A 281 -30.93 -5.06 -13.09
CA ASP A 281 -30.55 -4.92 -14.50
C ASP A 281 -29.05 -4.70 -14.76
N VAL A 282 -28.19 -4.57 -13.73
CA VAL A 282 -26.77 -4.20 -13.91
C VAL A 282 -25.81 -5.18 -13.22
N THR A 283 -24.76 -5.60 -13.91
CA THR A 283 -23.75 -6.51 -13.32
C THR A 283 -23.02 -5.83 -12.16
N ALA A 284 -22.62 -6.61 -11.14
CA ALA A 284 -21.88 -6.08 -9.98
C ALA A 284 -20.58 -5.34 -10.38
N THR A 285 -19.89 -5.80 -11.43
CA THR A 285 -18.70 -5.12 -11.97
C THR A 285 -19.06 -3.74 -12.53
N HIS A 286 -20.11 -3.64 -13.34
CA HIS A 286 -20.58 -2.37 -13.91
C HIS A 286 -20.96 -1.38 -12.82
N ALA A 287 -21.77 -1.81 -11.84
CA ALA A 287 -22.15 -0.96 -10.70
C ALA A 287 -20.92 -0.47 -9.90
N THR A 288 -19.90 -1.33 -9.76
CA THR A 288 -18.67 -0.96 -9.06
C THR A 288 -17.85 0.07 -9.83
N VAL A 289 -17.71 -0.08 -11.15
CA VAL A 289 -17.01 0.91 -12.00
C VAL A 289 -17.76 2.24 -12.01
N ARG A 290 -19.10 2.20 -12.14
CA ARG A 290 -19.96 3.39 -12.05
C ARG A 290 -19.74 4.16 -10.75
N ASP A 291 -19.66 3.46 -9.62
CA ASP A 291 -19.43 4.09 -8.31
C ASP A 291 -18.02 4.71 -8.22
N LEU A 292 -16.99 3.99 -8.68
CA LEU A 292 -15.61 4.50 -8.72
C LEU A 292 -15.48 5.74 -9.63
N CYS A 293 -16.22 5.79 -10.74
CA CYS A 293 -16.14 6.89 -11.68
C CYS A 293 -16.82 8.18 -11.19
N ARG A 294 -17.59 8.15 -10.09
CA ARG A 294 -18.27 9.34 -9.55
C ARG A 294 -17.31 10.48 -9.24
N CYS A 295 -16.07 10.15 -8.85
CA CYS A 295 -15.04 11.13 -8.50
C CYS A 295 -14.44 11.89 -9.70
N ILE A 296 -14.79 11.51 -10.94
CA ILE A 296 -14.24 12.07 -12.19
C ILE A 296 -15.34 12.53 -13.19
N GLU A 297 -16.61 12.57 -12.77
CA GLU A 297 -17.74 12.98 -13.62
C GLU A 297 -17.69 14.48 -13.94
N GLY A 298 -18.10 14.85 -15.15
CA GLY A 298 -18.27 16.27 -15.55
C GLY A 298 -16.98 17.03 -15.89
N VAL A 299 -15.81 16.38 -15.86
CA VAL A 299 -14.51 17.03 -16.13
C VAL A 299 -14.00 16.75 -17.54
N GLY A 300 -14.53 15.74 -18.24
CA GLY A 300 -14.06 15.33 -19.56
C GLY A 300 -12.87 14.37 -19.52
N HIS A 301 -12.73 13.53 -18.48
CA HIS A 301 -11.64 12.56 -18.39
C HIS A 301 -11.73 11.45 -19.46
N LYS A 302 -10.56 10.92 -19.85
CA LYS A 302 -10.36 9.76 -20.70
C LYS A 302 -9.95 8.55 -19.86
N LEU A 303 -10.83 7.57 -19.75
CA LEU A 303 -10.65 6.38 -18.93
C LEU A 303 -10.23 5.17 -19.77
N TYR A 304 -9.12 4.56 -19.39
CA TYR A 304 -8.59 3.35 -20.00
C TYR A 304 -8.87 2.15 -19.09
N MET A 305 -9.40 1.06 -19.62
CA MET A 305 -9.72 -0.11 -18.81
C MET A 305 -9.56 -1.43 -19.57
N ASP A 306 -9.41 -2.52 -18.83
CA ASP A 306 -9.21 -3.84 -19.41
C ASP A 306 -10.54 -4.48 -19.89
N SER A 307 -10.41 -5.70 -20.41
CA SER A 307 -11.54 -6.52 -20.87
C SER A 307 -12.44 -7.09 -19.77
N PHE A 308 -12.04 -6.99 -18.50
CA PHE A 308 -12.90 -7.38 -17.37
C PHE A 308 -13.95 -6.30 -17.07
N PHE A 309 -13.62 -5.03 -17.31
CA PHE A 309 -14.55 -3.90 -17.09
C PHE A 309 -15.31 -3.47 -18.35
N SER A 310 -14.69 -3.58 -19.53
CA SER A 310 -15.23 -2.99 -20.76
C SER A 310 -16.55 -3.62 -21.24
N SER A 311 -17.58 -2.79 -21.40
CA SER A 311 -18.85 -3.18 -22.04
C SER A 311 -19.45 -2.00 -22.82
N PRO A 312 -20.24 -2.26 -23.89
CA PRO A 312 -20.95 -1.21 -24.61
C PRO A 312 -21.86 -0.37 -23.72
N ASP A 313 -22.64 -1.01 -22.85
CA ASP A 313 -23.60 -0.33 -21.99
C ASP A 313 -22.90 0.58 -20.96
N LEU A 314 -21.76 0.14 -20.40
CA LEU A 314 -20.95 0.96 -19.49
C LEU A 314 -20.38 2.17 -20.21
N PHE A 315 -19.90 2.01 -21.44
CA PHE A 315 -19.30 3.11 -22.20
C PHE A 315 -20.34 4.16 -22.58
N ASP A 316 -21.56 3.73 -22.92
CA ASP A 316 -22.67 4.65 -23.18
C ASP A 316 -23.08 5.39 -21.90
N GLU A 317 -23.17 4.69 -20.75
CA GLU A 317 -23.47 5.35 -19.46
C GLU A 317 -22.39 6.37 -19.08
N LEU A 318 -21.10 6.00 -19.12
CA LEU A 318 -20.01 6.92 -18.75
C LEU A 318 -19.93 8.13 -19.68
N MET A 319 -20.31 7.98 -20.97
CA MET A 319 -20.40 9.11 -21.89
C MET A 319 -21.43 10.15 -21.42
N THR A 320 -22.56 9.72 -20.85
CA THR A 320 -23.57 10.65 -20.30
C THR A 320 -23.08 11.44 -19.10
N LYS A 321 -22.03 10.93 -18.43
CA LYS A 321 -21.38 11.52 -17.26
C LYS A 321 -20.12 12.31 -17.61
N ASP A 322 -19.95 12.63 -18.90
CA ASP A 322 -18.80 13.35 -19.43
C ASP A 322 -17.45 12.59 -19.27
N ILE A 323 -17.50 11.26 -19.34
CA ILE A 323 -16.32 10.39 -19.25
C ILE A 323 -16.23 9.56 -20.54
N THR A 324 -15.13 9.74 -21.26
CA THR A 324 -14.87 8.94 -22.46
C THR A 324 -13.98 7.73 -22.11
N CYS A 325 -14.16 6.62 -22.80
CA CYS A 325 -13.57 5.32 -22.48
C CYS A 325 -12.86 4.67 -23.68
N CYS A 326 -11.78 3.94 -23.39
CA CYS A 326 -11.07 3.10 -24.34
C CYS A 326 -10.62 1.82 -23.62
N GLY A 327 -10.95 0.67 -24.17
CA GLY A 327 -10.61 -0.59 -23.53
C GLY A 327 -10.49 -1.76 -24.49
N THR A 328 -9.79 -2.78 -24.03
CA THR A 328 -9.87 -4.10 -24.65
C THR A 328 -11.23 -4.72 -24.32
N VAL A 329 -11.81 -5.52 -25.21
CA VAL A 329 -13.12 -6.15 -24.96
C VAL A 329 -13.07 -7.63 -25.29
N ARG A 330 -13.87 -8.44 -24.58
CA ARG A 330 -14.00 -9.87 -24.91
C ARG A 330 -14.87 -10.03 -26.15
N PRO A 331 -14.54 -10.94 -27.08
CA PRO A 331 -15.31 -11.12 -28.33
C PRO A 331 -16.77 -11.49 -28.06
N ASN A 332 -17.03 -12.25 -27.00
CA ASN A 332 -18.38 -12.70 -26.62
C ASN A 332 -19.13 -11.71 -25.70
N GLN A 333 -18.61 -10.49 -25.50
CA GLN A 333 -19.26 -9.50 -24.65
C GLN A 333 -20.66 -9.15 -25.18
N LYS A 334 -21.65 -9.07 -24.29
CA LYS A 334 -23.02 -8.66 -24.63
C LYS A 334 -23.00 -7.27 -25.28
N GLY A 335 -23.81 -7.07 -26.32
CA GLY A 335 -23.94 -5.79 -27.01
C GLY A 335 -22.88 -5.49 -28.08
N LEU A 336 -21.88 -6.36 -28.32
CA LEU A 336 -20.94 -6.22 -29.44
C LEU A 336 -21.55 -6.65 -30.79
N PRO A 337 -20.95 -6.21 -31.94
CA PRO A 337 -21.37 -6.65 -33.26
C PRO A 337 -21.36 -8.17 -33.44
N ASP A 338 -22.41 -8.73 -34.05
CA ASP A 338 -22.53 -10.18 -34.25
C ASP A 338 -21.43 -10.75 -35.16
N ASP A 339 -20.94 -9.95 -36.11
CA ASP A 339 -19.87 -10.36 -37.02
C ASP A 339 -18.49 -10.42 -36.34
N PHE A 340 -18.36 -9.94 -35.10
CA PHE A 340 -17.16 -10.12 -34.27
C PHE A 340 -17.20 -11.45 -33.50
N ARG A 341 -18.38 -12.01 -33.25
CA ARG A 341 -18.57 -13.31 -32.59
C ARG A 341 -18.47 -14.48 -33.57
N ARG A 342 -18.90 -14.27 -34.81
CA ARG A 342 -18.92 -15.31 -35.85
C ARG A 342 -17.50 -15.55 -36.36
N ARG A 343 -16.97 -16.77 -36.12
CA ARG A 343 -15.71 -17.30 -36.72
C ARG A 343 -15.71 -17.37 -38.26
N GLN A 344 -16.73 -16.83 -38.92
CA GLN A 344 -16.91 -16.87 -40.37
C GLN A 344 -15.86 -16.02 -41.11
N PHE A 345 -15.16 -15.11 -40.42
CA PHE A 345 -14.10 -14.28 -41.00
C PHE A 345 -12.74 -14.64 -40.39
N ARG A 346 -11.89 -15.32 -41.18
CA ARG A 346 -10.47 -15.48 -40.82
C ARG A 346 -9.73 -14.21 -41.20
N LEU A 347 -9.55 -13.31 -40.24
CA LEU A 347 -8.69 -12.13 -40.40
C LEU A 347 -7.26 -12.58 -40.71
N LYS A 348 -6.65 -11.96 -41.73
CA LYS A 348 -5.23 -12.08 -42.04
C LYS A 348 -4.45 -11.08 -41.21
N LYS A 349 -3.16 -11.36 -40.98
CA LYS A 349 -2.25 -10.43 -40.29
C LYS A 349 -2.29 -9.06 -40.98
N GLY A 350 -2.47 -8.00 -40.19
CA GLY A 350 -2.65 -6.63 -40.68
C GLY A 350 -4.11 -6.21 -40.85
N ASP A 351 -5.06 -7.15 -40.85
CA ASP A 351 -6.47 -6.82 -41.08
C ASP A 351 -7.06 -6.03 -39.91
N ILE A 352 -7.79 -4.96 -40.25
CA ILE A 352 -8.57 -4.10 -39.38
C ILE A 352 -10.02 -4.16 -39.83
N ARG A 353 -10.92 -4.47 -38.89
CA ARG A 353 -12.37 -4.39 -39.09
C ARG A 353 -12.99 -3.51 -38.02
N VAL A 354 -13.93 -2.66 -38.41
CA VAL A 354 -14.52 -1.64 -37.56
C VAL A 354 -16.04 -1.61 -37.70
N ARG A 355 -16.73 -1.55 -36.58
CA ARG A 355 -18.16 -1.29 -36.51
C ARG A 355 -18.41 -0.08 -35.64
N VAL A 356 -19.36 0.75 -36.05
CA VAL A 356 -19.75 1.95 -35.33
C VAL A 356 -21.23 1.84 -34.94
N ARG A 357 -21.55 2.23 -33.72
CA ARG A 357 -22.91 2.36 -33.19
C ARG A 357 -22.98 3.71 -32.47
N GLN A 358 -23.69 4.67 -33.05
CA GLN A 358 -23.74 6.05 -32.51
C GLN A 358 -22.31 6.59 -32.26
N ASN A 359 -21.99 6.93 -31.01
CA ASN A 359 -20.67 7.42 -30.61
C ASN A 359 -19.68 6.31 -30.26
N LEU A 360 -20.04 5.04 -30.38
CA LEU A 360 -19.21 3.91 -29.98
C LEU A 360 -18.55 3.24 -31.20
N THR A 361 -17.26 2.98 -31.11
CA THR A 361 -16.47 2.28 -32.13
C THR A 361 -15.97 0.96 -31.54
N ALA A 362 -16.32 -0.14 -32.20
CA ALA A 362 -15.77 -1.46 -31.94
C ALA A 362 -14.80 -1.83 -33.07
N LEU A 363 -13.61 -2.31 -32.70
CA LEU A 363 -12.52 -2.62 -33.62
C LEU A 363 -12.01 -4.03 -33.35
N VAL A 364 -11.72 -4.79 -34.41
CA VAL A 364 -10.86 -5.98 -34.36
C VAL A 364 -9.64 -5.75 -35.22
N TRP A 365 -8.45 -5.92 -34.65
CA TRP A 365 -7.17 -5.86 -35.35
C TRP A 365 -6.43 -7.19 -35.21
N LYS A 366 -5.93 -7.72 -36.33
CA LYS A 366 -5.17 -8.96 -36.37
C LYS A 366 -3.68 -8.69 -36.44
N ASP A 367 -2.98 -8.95 -35.34
CA ASP A 367 -1.52 -9.11 -35.34
C ASP A 367 -1.18 -10.62 -35.33
N LYS A 368 -0.50 -11.11 -34.28
CA LYS A 368 -0.35 -12.55 -34.02
C LYS A 368 -1.67 -13.17 -33.58
N CYS A 369 -2.40 -12.45 -32.73
CA CYS A 369 -3.74 -12.79 -32.25
C CYS A 369 -4.71 -11.65 -32.58
N ASP A 370 -6.01 -11.95 -32.49
CA ASP A 370 -7.07 -10.97 -32.65
C ASP A 370 -7.12 -10.08 -31.41
N VAL A 371 -7.08 -8.77 -31.62
CA VAL A 371 -7.21 -7.75 -30.56
C VAL A 371 -8.51 -7.02 -30.76
N TYR A 372 -9.42 -7.18 -29.81
CA TYR A 372 -10.73 -6.55 -29.82
C TYR A 372 -10.69 -5.30 -28.92
N MET A 373 -11.10 -4.17 -29.48
CA MET A 373 -11.12 -2.88 -28.81
C MET A 373 -12.52 -2.28 -28.85
N LEU A 374 -12.85 -1.51 -27.81
CA LEU A 374 -14.05 -0.71 -27.72
C LEU A 374 -13.66 0.72 -27.32
N THR A 375 -14.25 1.73 -27.96
CA THR A 375 -13.95 3.12 -27.63
C THR A 375 -15.03 4.11 -28.06
N ASN A 376 -15.31 5.10 -27.22
CA ASN A 376 -16.12 6.28 -27.55
C ASN A 376 -15.26 7.58 -27.64
N MET A 377 -13.93 7.51 -27.46
CA MET A 377 -13.03 8.67 -27.56
C MET A 377 -12.32 8.82 -28.93
N HIS A 378 -12.00 7.72 -29.63
CA HIS A 378 -11.23 7.74 -30.89
C HIS A 378 -12.02 7.70 -32.20
N CYS A 379 -11.66 8.51 -33.19
CA CYS A 379 -12.10 8.30 -34.57
C CYS A 379 -11.77 6.87 -35.05
N HIS A 380 -12.67 6.28 -35.84
CA HIS A 380 -12.45 4.94 -36.37
C HIS A 380 -11.29 4.93 -37.39
N PRO A 381 -10.41 3.92 -37.38
CA PRO A 381 -9.45 3.73 -38.47
C PRO A 381 -10.18 3.29 -39.75
N ALA A 382 -9.48 3.34 -40.89
CA ALA A 382 -9.94 2.71 -42.11
C ALA A 382 -9.98 1.18 -41.93
N GLU A 383 -10.97 0.52 -42.52
CA GLU A 383 -10.98 -0.93 -42.65
C GLU A 383 -10.05 -1.36 -43.79
N GLY A 384 -9.35 -2.48 -43.63
CA GLY A 384 -8.42 -2.99 -44.64
C GLY A 384 -7.27 -3.78 -44.03
N SER A 385 -6.31 -4.17 -44.87
CA SER A 385 -5.11 -4.89 -44.48
C SER A 385 -3.92 -3.93 -44.48
N PHE A 386 -3.30 -3.72 -43.32
CA PHE A 386 -2.25 -2.74 -43.13
C PHE A 386 -0.99 -3.43 -42.58
N CYS A 387 0.03 -3.57 -43.43
CA CYS A 387 1.32 -4.12 -43.07
C CYS A 387 2.46 -3.16 -43.46
N ASP A 388 3.55 -3.18 -42.69
CA ASP A 388 4.78 -2.49 -43.04
C ASP A 388 5.54 -3.20 -44.18
N GLU A 389 6.65 -2.61 -44.64
CA GLU A 389 7.52 -3.17 -45.69
C GLU A 389 8.08 -4.56 -45.35
N HIS A 390 8.12 -4.91 -44.07
CA HIS A 390 8.61 -6.19 -43.55
C HIS A 390 7.48 -7.22 -43.33
N GLY A 391 6.23 -6.89 -43.68
CA GLY A 391 5.07 -7.75 -43.47
C GLY A 391 4.59 -7.84 -42.02
N ASN A 392 4.92 -6.88 -41.17
CA ASN A 392 4.37 -6.75 -39.82
C ASN A 392 3.08 -5.94 -39.83
N ALA A 393 2.09 -6.38 -39.04
CA ALA A 393 0.82 -5.68 -38.91
C ALA A 393 1.08 -4.28 -38.34
N MET A 394 0.65 -3.25 -39.05
CA MET A 394 0.73 -1.88 -38.55
C MET A 394 -0.26 -1.73 -37.39
N LYS A 395 0.26 -1.33 -36.22
CA LYS A 395 -0.56 -1.18 -35.01
C LYS A 395 -1.48 0.05 -35.14
N PRO A 396 -2.81 -0.11 -34.98
CA PRO A 396 -3.74 1.02 -35.07
C PRO A 396 -3.47 2.07 -33.98
N ALA A 397 -3.69 3.35 -34.29
CA ALA A 397 -3.51 4.45 -33.35
C ALA A 397 -4.28 4.25 -32.02
N ILE A 398 -5.51 3.70 -32.09
CA ILE A 398 -6.32 3.34 -30.92
C ILE A 398 -5.58 2.36 -29.99
N VAL A 399 -4.90 1.36 -30.58
CA VAL A 399 -4.16 0.35 -29.81
C VAL A 399 -2.85 0.93 -29.27
N VAL A 400 -2.20 1.85 -29.99
CA VAL A 400 -1.03 2.59 -29.49
C VAL A 400 -1.41 3.45 -28.28
N ASP A 401 -2.50 4.21 -28.41
CA ASP A 401 -3.01 5.09 -27.38
C ASP A 401 -3.41 4.31 -26.11
N TYR A 402 -4.17 3.22 -26.26
CA TYR A 402 -4.50 2.32 -25.16
C TYR A 402 -3.26 1.79 -24.43
N ASN A 403 -2.25 1.30 -25.17
CA ASN A 403 -1.03 0.74 -24.57
C ASN A 403 -0.21 1.81 -23.81
N THR A 404 -0.34 3.08 -24.18
CA THR A 404 0.36 4.20 -23.54
C THR A 404 -0.20 4.50 -22.16
N HIS A 405 -1.53 4.38 -21.99
CA HIS A 405 -2.24 4.86 -20.80
C HIS A 405 -2.67 3.74 -19.84
N MET A 406 -2.97 2.53 -20.32
CA MET A 406 -3.49 1.44 -19.47
C MET A 406 -2.53 1.03 -18.33
N GLY A 407 -1.21 1.23 -18.52
CA GLY A 407 -0.18 0.80 -17.56
C GLY A 407 -0.05 1.62 -16.28
N TYR A 408 -0.93 2.59 -16.01
CA TYR A 408 -0.81 3.48 -14.85
C TYR A 408 -1.03 2.77 -13.51
N VAL A 409 -1.96 1.82 -13.46
CA VAL A 409 -2.19 0.99 -12.27
C VAL A 409 -0.99 0.09 -11.98
N ASP A 410 -0.43 -0.55 -13.01
CA ASP A 410 0.78 -1.37 -12.89
C ASP A 410 1.99 -0.55 -12.45
N LYS A 411 2.13 0.68 -12.96
CA LYS A 411 3.16 1.63 -12.51
C LYS A 411 3.03 1.91 -11.02
N ALA A 412 1.81 2.21 -10.54
CA ALA A 412 1.54 2.45 -9.13
C ALA A 412 1.87 1.22 -8.26
N ASP A 413 1.43 0.01 -8.67
CA ASP A 413 1.72 -1.23 -7.92
C ASP A 413 3.22 -1.52 -7.89
N ARG A 414 3.94 -1.34 -8.99
CA ARG A 414 5.40 -1.52 -9.05
C ARG A 414 6.12 -0.55 -8.10
N MET A 415 5.74 0.72 -8.10
CA MET A 415 6.35 1.74 -7.24
C MET A 415 6.06 1.49 -5.75
N ALA A 416 4.83 1.13 -5.39
CA ALA A 416 4.45 0.81 -4.02
C ALA A 416 5.16 -0.45 -3.50
N ASN A 417 5.30 -1.49 -4.34
CA ASN A 417 5.95 -2.75 -3.93
C ASN A 417 7.49 -2.67 -3.87
N SER A 418 8.12 -1.57 -4.33
CA SER A 418 9.59 -1.43 -4.32
C SER A 418 10.19 -1.44 -2.91
N TYR A 419 9.43 -1.00 -1.91
CA TYR A 419 9.83 -0.97 -0.49
C TYR A 419 8.71 -1.51 0.40
N SER A 420 8.06 -2.59 -0.04
CA SER A 420 6.83 -3.06 0.59
C SER A 420 7.03 -3.39 2.07
N ILE A 421 6.15 -2.84 2.91
CA ILE A 421 6.15 -3.12 4.36
C ILE A 421 5.42 -4.42 4.71
N SER A 422 4.86 -5.11 3.72
CA SER A 422 3.91 -6.20 3.90
C SER A 422 4.51 -7.48 4.51
N ARG A 423 3.98 -7.96 5.65
CA ARG A 423 4.43 -9.22 6.29
C ARG A 423 3.43 -10.38 6.22
N ARG A 424 3.91 -11.62 6.39
CA ARG A 424 3.14 -12.87 6.23
C ARG A 424 2.06 -13.07 7.32
N SER A 425 2.35 -12.75 8.57
CA SER A 425 1.56 -13.13 9.76
C SER A 425 0.51 -12.10 10.19
N TRP A 426 0.22 -11.11 9.35
CA TRP A 426 -0.75 -10.06 9.70
C TRP A 426 -2.19 -10.51 9.46
N LYS A 427 -3.08 -10.14 10.40
CA LYS A 427 -4.54 -10.21 10.24
C LYS A 427 -4.95 -9.47 8.96
N TRP A 428 -6.07 -9.84 8.34
CA TRP A 428 -6.48 -9.26 7.05
C TRP A 428 -6.63 -7.73 7.13
N THR A 429 -7.12 -7.20 8.25
CA THR A 429 -7.25 -5.76 8.51
C THR A 429 -5.89 -5.08 8.50
N ASN A 430 -4.93 -5.59 9.28
CA ASN A 430 -3.57 -5.07 9.33
C ASN A 430 -2.92 -5.18 7.95
N LYS A 431 -3.12 -6.30 7.26
CA LYS A 431 -2.59 -6.53 5.91
C LYS A 431 -3.08 -5.47 4.92
N LEU A 432 -4.36 -5.12 4.99
CA LEU A 432 -4.95 -4.07 4.16
C LEU A 432 -4.49 -2.68 4.61
N PHE A 433 -4.49 -2.37 5.91
CA PHE A 433 -3.99 -1.11 6.45
C PHE A 433 -2.55 -0.82 6.01
N PHE A 434 -1.65 -1.79 6.13
CA PHE A 434 -0.26 -1.58 5.72
C PHE A 434 -0.10 -1.48 4.19
N HIS A 435 -1.00 -2.08 3.41
CA HIS A 435 -1.06 -1.80 1.98
C HIS A 435 -1.49 -0.34 1.71
N LEU A 436 -2.52 0.14 2.41
CA LEU A 436 -2.98 1.52 2.33
C LEU A 436 -1.90 2.51 2.77
N LEU A 437 -1.10 2.18 3.78
CA LEU A 437 0.06 2.97 4.21
C LEU A 437 1.11 3.06 3.11
N ASP A 438 1.47 1.95 2.45
CA ASP A 438 2.40 1.98 1.31
C ASP A 438 1.87 2.84 0.15
N LEU A 439 0.56 2.73 -0.16
CA LEU A 439 -0.09 3.57 -1.17
C LEU A 439 -0.07 5.05 -0.78
N THR A 440 -0.33 5.37 0.48
CA THR A 440 -0.37 6.76 0.94
C THR A 440 1.02 7.39 0.92
N ILE A 441 2.06 6.63 1.26
CA ILE A 441 3.45 7.07 1.14
C ILE A 441 3.78 7.37 -0.33
N LEU A 442 3.34 6.52 -1.26
CA LEU A 442 3.52 6.73 -2.69
C LEU A 442 2.75 7.97 -3.19
N ASN A 443 1.48 8.12 -2.82
CA ASN A 443 0.67 9.28 -3.17
C ASN A 443 1.27 10.58 -2.60
N SER A 444 1.76 10.56 -1.35
CA SER A 444 2.47 11.70 -0.74
C SER A 444 3.75 12.06 -1.49
N PHE A 445 4.51 11.04 -1.91
CA PHE A 445 5.71 11.23 -2.73
C PHE A 445 5.38 11.87 -4.08
N ILE A 446 4.35 11.39 -4.77
CA ILE A 446 3.92 11.93 -6.07
C ILE A 446 3.39 13.36 -5.90
N LEU A 447 2.61 13.63 -4.85
CA LEU A 447 2.08 14.96 -4.56
C LEU A 447 3.21 15.97 -4.33
N LEU A 448 4.21 15.64 -3.50
CA LEU A 448 5.38 16.50 -3.30
C LEU A 448 6.22 16.67 -4.59
N SER A 449 6.37 15.59 -5.36
CA SER A 449 7.07 15.64 -6.65
C SER A 449 6.38 16.57 -7.65
N SER A 450 5.05 16.65 -7.61
CA SER A 450 4.28 17.59 -8.45
C SER A 450 4.55 19.06 -8.13
N CYS A 451 5.08 19.36 -6.93
CA CYS A 451 5.54 20.71 -6.55
C CYS A 451 6.92 21.07 -7.14
N GLY A 452 7.52 20.20 -7.96
CA GLY A 452 8.84 20.40 -8.58
C GLY A 452 10.02 19.85 -7.77
N VAL A 453 9.76 19.07 -6.72
CA VAL A 453 10.79 18.47 -5.88
C VAL A 453 11.43 17.27 -6.58
N LYS A 454 12.75 17.25 -6.66
CA LYS A 454 13.52 16.12 -7.21
C LYS A 454 14.05 15.24 -6.08
N LEU A 455 13.20 14.37 -5.55
CA LEU A 455 13.59 13.29 -4.64
C LEU A 455 13.32 11.94 -5.31
N SER A 456 14.14 10.93 -5.01
CA SER A 456 13.75 9.54 -5.28
C SER A 456 12.72 9.06 -4.23
N HIS A 457 11.90 8.08 -4.59
CA HIS A 457 10.94 7.49 -3.64
C HIS A 457 11.65 6.92 -2.39
N ARG A 458 12.87 6.39 -2.55
CA ARG A 458 13.70 5.92 -1.43
C ARG A 458 14.06 7.05 -0.47
N GLU A 459 14.55 8.17 -1.00
CA GLU A 459 14.93 9.33 -0.18
C GLU A 459 13.72 9.92 0.53
N PHE A 460 12.58 9.99 -0.15
CA PHE A 460 11.33 10.44 0.44
C PHE A 460 10.96 9.58 1.66
N ARG A 461 10.99 8.24 1.54
CA ARG A 461 10.67 7.32 2.64
C ARG A 461 11.63 7.47 3.82
N LEU A 462 12.93 7.56 3.56
CA LEU A 462 13.94 7.74 4.63
C LEU A 462 13.78 9.09 5.34
N ALA A 463 13.47 10.15 4.59
CA ALA A 463 13.19 11.47 5.16
C ALA A 463 11.88 11.47 5.96
N LEU A 464 10.83 10.79 5.47
CA LEU A 464 9.57 10.60 6.20
C LEU A 464 9.81 9.90 7.54
N VAL A 465 10.58 8.81 7.58
CA VAL A 465 10.94 8.11 8.83
C VAL A 465 11.63 9.07 9.79
N ARG A 466 12.63 9.83 9.33
CA ARG A 466 13.35 10.79 10.17
C ARG A 466 12.42 11.85 10.75
N ASN A 467 11.61 12.48 9.90
CA ASN A 467 10.70 13.55 10.33
C ASN A 467 9.60 13.04 11.28
N MET A 468 9.08 11.82 11.07
CA MET A 468 8.14 11.18 12.01
C MET A 468 8.77 10.98 13.38
N LEU A 469 10.01 10.50 13.44
CA LEU A 469 10.73 10.29 14.70
C LEU A 469 11.12 11.60 15.38
N GLU A 470 11.43 12.63 14.60
CA GLU A 470 11.69 13.98 15.11
C GLU A 470 10.44 14.57 15.75
N HIS A 471 9.30 14.46 15.07
CA HIS A 471 8.00 14.90 15.56
C HIS A 471 7.58 14.16 16.84
N ALA A 472 7.87 12.86 16.93
CA ALA A 472 7.65 12.03 18.12
C ALA A 472 8.61 12.36 19.31
N GLY A 473 9.21 13.55 19.35
CA GLY A 473 10.03 13.99 20.49
C GLY A 473 11.53 13.68 20.37
N ARG A 474 12.05 13.36 19.18
CA ARG A 474 13.48 13.56 18.89
C ARG A 474 13.72 14.94 18.29
N GLY A 475 13.89 15.95 19.15
CA GLY A 475 14.82 17.03 18.75
C GLY A 475 16.16 16.43 18.31
N PRO A 476 17.03 17.19 17.57
CA PRO A 476 18.37 16.71 17.22
C PRO A 476 19.00 16.06 18.45
N PRO A 477 19.71 14.94 18.30
CA PRO A 477 20.10 14.09 19.42
C PRO A 477 20.65 14.96 20.54
N ARG A 478 19.90 15.04 21.64
CA ARG A 478 20.38 15.74 22.84
C ARG A 478 21.78 15.20 23.10
N PRO A 479 22.81 16.05 23.27
CA PRO A 479 24.10 15.57 23.71
C PRO A 479 23.83 14.73 24.95
N GLN A 480 24.17 13.45 24.87
CA GLN A 480 23.96 12.49 25.94
C GLN A 480 24.67 13.04 27.17
N TRP A 481 23.90 13.65 28.08
CA TRP A 481 24.28 13.63 29.48
C TRP A 481 24.11 12.18 29.90
N PHE A 482 25.22 11.46 29.88
CA PHE A 482 25.35 10.09 30.39
C PHE A 482 24.91 10.05 31.86
N MET A 483 23.60 9.94 32.12
CA MET A 483 23.07 9.43 33.38
C MET A 483 22.58 8.02 33.13
N GLY A 484 23.54 7.09 33.17
CA GLY A 484 23.31 5.67 32.94
C GLY A 484 24.60 5.00 32.48
N ARG A 485 25.23 4.25 33.37
CA ARG A 485 26.50 3.55 33.14
C ARG A 485 26.32 2.54 31.99
N PRO A 486 27.07 2.61 30.88
CA PRO A 486 27.02 1.58 29.85
C PRO A 486 27.47 0.24 30.44
N ALA A 487 26.74 -0.83 30.14
CA ALA A 487 27.31 -2.18 30.24
C ALA A 487 28.44 -2.25 29.20
N VAL A 488 29.67 -2.20 29.69
CA VAL A 488 30.87 -2.23 28.85
C VAL A 488 30.91 -3.58 28.12
N SER A 489 30.81 -3.49 26.79
CA SER A 489 31.17 -4.54 25.84
C SER A 489 32.45 -5.25 26.27
N SER A 490 32.46 -6.58 26.20
CA SER A 490 33.58 -7.46 26.58
C SER A 490 34.82 -7.36 25.67
N ALA A 491 34.90 -6.38 24.79
CA ALA A 491 36.08 -6.11 23.99
C ALA A 491 37.07 -5.23 24.79
N ILE A 492 37.88 -5.86 25.64
CA ILE A 492 39.08 -5.21 26.19
C ILE A 492 40.06 -5.04 25.02
N SER A 493 40.15 -3.83 24.44
CA SER A 493 41.28 -3.47 23.58
C SER A 493 42.55 -3.47 24.43
N ARG A 494 43.32 -4.55 24.29
CA ARG A 494 44.61 -4.78 24.94
C ARG A 494 45.69 -4.04 24.13
N LEU A 495 46.67 -3.50 24.84
CA LEU A 495 47.77 -2.71 24.27
C LEU A 495 48.59 -3.52 23.24
N GLU A 496 48.36 -3.28 21.95
CA GLU A 496 49.37 -3.42 20.91
C GLU A 496 49.53 -2.10 20.16
N GLU A 497 50.77 -1.62 20.22
CA GLU A 497 51.50 -0.62 19.45
C GLU A 497 50.82 0.66 18.89
N ALA A 498 51.31 1.76 19.47
CA ALA A 498 51.77 2.99 18.83
C ALA A 498 50.85 4.21 18.67
N LYS A 499 49.51 4.14 18.79
CA LYS A 499 48.67 5.39 18.67
C LYS A 499 47.39 5.44 19.52
N GLN A 500 47.43 5.06 20.81
CA GLN A 500 46.25 5.20 21.68
C GLN A 500 46.55 5.97 22.98
N HIS A 501 45.99 7.19 23.08
CA HIS A 501 46.16 8.17 24.16
C HIS A 501 45.52 7.74 25.51
N HIS A 502 46.04 6.70 26.15
CA HIS A 502 45.62 6.29 27.50
C HIS A 502 46.36 7.10 28.58
N TRP A 503 45.87 8.31 28.86
CA TRP A 503 46.45 9.18 29.89
C TRP A 503 45.64 9.15 31.20
N PRO A 504 46.30 9.22 32.36
CA PRO A 504 45.60 9.46 33.63
C PRO A 504 45.11 10.91 33.66
N THR A 505 43.85 11.10 34.02
CA THR A 505 43.27 12.41 34.30
C THR A 505 42.56 12.41 35.65
N SER A 506 42.33 13.60 36.19
CA SER A 506 41.57 13.78 37.42
C SER A 506 40.06 13.70 37.12
N SER A 507 39.35 12.99 37.97
CA SER A 507 37.90 12.86 37.98
C SER A 507 37.32 13.82 39.00
N THR A 508 36.24 14.50 38.61
CA THR A 508 35.46 15.37 39.50
C THR A 508 34.78 14.58 40.63
N SER A 509 34.48 13.29 40.41
CA SER A 509 33.89 12.38 41.39
C SER A 509 34.87 11.31 41.87
N LYS A 510 34.66 10.80 43.10
CA LYS A 510 35.41 9.64 43.63
C LYS A 510 34.94 8.38 42.91
N LEU A 511 35.86 7.70 42.23
CA LEU A 511 35.61 6.45 41.51
C LEU A 511 36.16 5.26 42.29
N ARG A 512 35.63 4.06 42.04
CA ARG A 512 36.24 2.81 42.55
C ARG A 512 37.30 2.31 41.58
N CYS A 513 38.46 1.93 42.10
CA CYS A 513 39.50 1.30 41.28
C CYS A 513 39.02 -0.06 40.76
N ARG A 514 38.98 -0.22 39.43
CA ARG A 514 38.51 -1.46 38.79
C ARG A 514 39.38 -2.68 39.12
N VAL A 515 40.70 -2.51 39.08
CA VAL A 515 41.68 -3.58 39.38
C VAL A 515 41.69 -3.95 40.86
N CYS A 516 41.57 -2.98 41.78
CA CYS A 516 41.43 -3.33 43.19
C CYS A 516 40.10 -4.05 43.45
N SER A 517 39.03 -3.63 42.77
CA SER A 517 37.72 -4.25 42.95
C SER A 517 37.65 -5.68 42.42
N SER A 518 38.39 -6.03 41.36
CA SER A 518 38.48 -7.42 40.89
C SER A 518 39.26 -8.30 41.88
N ARG A 519 40.21 -7.71 42.61
CA ARG A 519 40.97 -8.31 43.72
C ARG A 519 40.21 -8.37 45.06
N GLY A 520 38.92 -8.04 45.07
CA GLY A 520 38.12 -7.97 46.31
C GLY A 520 38.48 -6.81 47.25
N LYS A 521 39.37 -5.89 46.85
CA LYS A 521 39.78 -4.74 47.67
C LYS A 521 38.95 -3.50 47.34
N ARG A 522 38.37 -2.86 48.36
CA ARG A 522 37.64 -1.59 48.20
C ARG A 522 38.63 -0.43 48.26
N ARG A 523 38.90 0.18 47.11
CA ARG A 523 39.76 1.38 47.01
C ARG A 523 39.11 2.44 46.12
N THR A 524 39.01 3.66 46.64
CA THR A 524 38.50 4.83 45.90
C THR A 524 39.64 5.69 45.40
N VAL A 525 39.51 6.19 44.17
CA VAL A 525 40.51 7.00 43.47
C VAL A 525 39.83 8.20 42.81
N ARG A 526 40.58 9.29 42.64
CA ARG A 526 40.17 10.42 41.79
C ARG A 526 40.82 10.38 40.42
N THR A 527 41.65 9.38 40.13
CA THR A 527 42.33 9.22 38.84
C THR A 527 41.56 8.26 37.95
N LYS A 528 41.35 8.64 36.68
CA LYS A 528 40.72 7.79 35.65
C LYS A 528 41.51 7.81 34.34
N CYS A 529 41.37 6.78 33.52
CA CYS A 529 41.87 6.81 32.15
C CYS A 529 40.94 7.67 31.27
N VAL A 530 41.49 8.65 30.54
CA VAL A 530 40.71 9.52 29.63
C VAL A 530 39.92 8.70 28.61
N LYS A 531 40.55 7.68 28.03
CA LYS A 531 39.95 6.89 26.94
C LYS A 531 38.98 5.81 27.43
N CYS A 532 39.32 5.11 28.51
CA CYS A 532 38.49 4.00 29.01
C CYS A 532 37.39 4.46 29.98
N ASP A 533 37.49 5.68 30.51
CA ASP A 533 36.62 6.24 31.56
C ASP A 533 36.48 5.34 32.81
N VAL A 534 37.57 4.65 33.17
CA VAL A 534 37.63 3.76 34.34
C VAL A 534 38.52 4.36 35.43
N GLY A 535 38.03 4.35 36.67
CA GLY A 535 38.82 4.71 37.85
C GLY A 535 39.93 3.68 38.12
N LEU A 536 41.17 4.14 38.20
CA LEU A 536 42.36 3.30 38.39
C LEU A 536 43.34 3.97 39.36
N CYS A 537 43.97 3.18 40.24
CA CYS A 537 45.09 3.68 41.04
C CYS A 537 46.24 4.04 40.11
N ILE A 538 46.86 5.21 40.32
CA ILE A 538 47.96 5.68 39.48
C ILE A 538 49.18 4.75 39.58
N SER A 539 49.44 4.22 40.77
CA SER A 539 50.48 3.21 40.99
C SER A 539 49.95 1.80 40.71
N GLY A 540 50.59 1.11 39.75
CA GLY A 540 50.37 -0.30 39.43
C GLY A 540 49.08 -0.59 38.64
N CYS A 541 47.92 -0.25 39.19
CA CYS A 541 46.61 -0.62 38.61
C CYS A 541 46.38 -0.02 37.22
N PHE A 542 46.86 1.20 36.97
CA PHE A 542 46.74 1.83 35.65
C PHE A 542 47.51 1.06 34.58
N LYS A 543 48.75 0.65 34.86
CA LYS A 543 49.55 -0.17 33.96
C LYS A 543 48.88 -1.54 33.78
N GLU A 544 48.56 -2.23 34.87
CA GLU A 544 47.98 -3.58 34.83
C GLU A 544 46.67 -3.65 34.04
N PHE A 545 45.78 -2.67 34.18
CA PHE A 545 44.52 -2.64 33.45
C PHE A 545 44.70 -2.58 31.93
N HIS A 546 45.75 -1.90 31.45
CA HIS A 546 45.99 -1.73 30.02
C HIS A 546 46.95 -2.79 29.46
N THR A 547 47.86 -3.35 30.28
CA THR A 547 48.90 -4.28 29.80
C THR A 547 48.60 -5.76 30.08
N LYS A 548 47.67 -6.11 30.98
CA LYS A 548 47.38 -7.51 31.33
C LYS A 548 45.99 -7.93 30.85
N ALA A 549 45.89 -9.09 30.19
CA ALA A 549 44.62 -9.66 29.71
C ALA A 549 43.67 -10.07 30.85
N THR A 550 44.23 -10.41 32.00
CA THR A 550 43.52 -10.72 33.25
C THR A 550 44.29 -10.10 34.42
N PHE A 551 43.57 -9.42 35.31
CA PHE A 551 44.11 -8.81 36.53
C PHE A 551 43.29 -9.33 37.71
N ARG A 552 43.62 -10.57 38.11
CA ARG A 552 43.13 -11.15 39.35
C ARG A 552 43.84 -10.57 40.57
#